data_AF-Q926N3-F1
#
_entry.id   AF-Q926N3-F1
#
_cell.length_a   1.000
_cell.length_b   1.000
_cell.length_c   1.000
_cell.angle_alpha   90.00
_cell.angle_beta   90.00
_cell.angle_gamma   90.00
#
_symmetry.space_group_name_H-M   'P 1'
#
loop_
_entity.id
_entity.type
_entity.pdbx_description
1 polymer ?
#
loop_
_entity_poly.entity_id
_entity_poly.type
_entity_poly.pdbx_seq_one_letter_code
_entity_poly.pdbx_strand_id
1 'polypeptide(L)'
;MSEKLKTIKELADEIGVSKQAVWQKIKKESSIDLRQLTSKKGNTVYVDVDGQKVIKSAFFNKTSTKKRQQKLFVDDNVNNSVDDNPEGNEEILFLRNLVSELQSEKKDLHKLLDQQQRLALQDKKLLEEYKEEIKELKSLMVPVRKDDKDPMVRKSKDIDNTKEELHTKNKKWWHFGRNVK
;
A
#
# COMPACT_ATOMS: atom_id res chain seq x y z
N MET A 1 28.41 -33.30 -25.05
CA MET A 1 27.90 -32.18 -24.25
C MET A 1 26.38 -32.29 -24.26
N SER A 2 25.73 -32.65 -23.15
CA SER A 2 24.28 -32.82 -23.11
C SER A 2 23.59 -31.47 -23.18
N GLU A 3 22.84 -31.22 -24.25
CA GLU A 3 22.07 -29.99 -24.42
C GLU A 3 20.97 -29.93 -23.34
N LYS A 4 21.11 -29.00 -22.39
CA LYS A 4 20.16 -28.85 -21.28
C LYS A 4 18.90 -28.14 -21.79
N LEU A 5 17.88 -28.93 -22.08
CA LEU A 5 16.52 -28.43 -22.30
C LEU A 5 16.02 -27.75 -21.02
N LYS A 6 15.42 -26.57 -21.17
CA LYS A 6 14.81 -25.84 -20.05
C LYS A 6 13.32 -25.73 -20.26
N THR A 7 12.58 -25.71 -19.15
CA THR A 7 11.15 -25.46 -19.19
C THR A 7 10.88 -23.98 -19.42
N ILE A 8 9.69 -23.66 -19.95
CA ILE A 8 9.24 -22.27 -20.09
C ILE A 8 9.21 -21.56 -18.72
N LYS A 9 8.96 -22.29 -17.63
CA LYS A 9 8.98 -21.74 -16.28
C LYS A 9 10.40 -21.30 -15.89
N GLU A 10 11.38 -22.19 -16.01
CA GLU A 10 12.79 -21.86 -15.71
C GLU A 10 13.32 -20.73 -16.59
N LEU A 11 12.92 -20.67 -17.87
CA LEU A 11 13.30 -19.58 -18.76
C LEU A 11 12.67 -18.25 -18.37
N ALA A 12 11.41 -18.27 -17.94
CA ALA A 12 10.72 -17.09 -17.44
C ALA A 12 11.42 -16.56 -16.17
N ASP A 13 11.76 -17.47 -15.24
CA ASP A 13 12.46 -17.14 -14.00
C ASP A 13 13.88 -16.60 -14.28
N GLU A 14 14.60 -17.15 -15.27
CA GLU A 14 15.94 -16.66 -15.68
C GLU A 14 15.94 -15.28 -16.34
N ILE A 15 14.89 -14.95 -17.10
CA ILE A 15 14.76 -13.65 -17.80
C ILE A 15 14.06 -12.61 -16.90
N GLY A 16 13.47 -13.03 -15.78
CA GLY A 16 12.71 -12.17 -14.88
C GLY A 16 11.37 -11.71 -15.46
N VAL A 17 10.74 -12.55 -16.27
CA VAL A 17 9.44 -12.26 -16.94
C VAL A 17 8.39 -13.29 -16.54
N SER A 18 7.11 -13.01 -16.77
CA SER A 18 6.06 -13.98 -16.48
C SER A 18 6.05 -15.13 -17.49
N LYS A 19 5.67 -16.34 -17.05
CA LYS A 19 5.47 -17.51 -17.93
C LYS A 19 4.56 -17.18 -19.12
N GLN A 20 3.54 -16.35 -18.89
CA GLN A 20 2.60 -15.92 -19.92
C GLN A 20 3.24 -14.96 -20.92
N ALA A 21 4.13 -14.06 -20.50
CA ALA A 21 4.86 -13.19 -21.41
C ALA A 21 5.72 -13.99 -22.40
N VAL A 22 6.38 -15.05 -21.92
CA VAL A 22 7.14 -15.97 -22.78
C VAL A 22 6.22 -16.66 -23.80
N TRP A 23 5.04 -17.15 -23.37
CA TRP A 23 4.05 -17.73 -24.29
C TRP A 23 3.53 -16.75 -25.34
N GLN A 24 3.27 -15.51 -24.94
CA GLN A 24 2.82 -14.46 -25.86
C GLN A 24 3.91 -14.14 -26.88
N LYS A 25 5.18 -14.10 -26.46
CA LYS A 25 6.32 -13.87 -27.34
C LYS A 25 6.47 -15.00 -28.36
N ILE A 26 6.40 -16.25 -27.91
CA ILE A 26 6.40 -17.46 -28.77
C ILE A 26 5.23 -17.45 -29.76
N LYS A 27 4.04 -16.97 -29.35
CA LYS A 27 2.85 -16.92 -30.20
C LYS A 27 2.88 -15.78 -31.22
N LYS A 28 3.47 -14.63 -30.86
CA LYS A 28 3.48 -13.40 -31.65
C LYS A 28 4.61 -13.35 -32.67
N GLU A 29 5.75 -13.96 -32.37
CA GLU A 29 6.88 -14.07 -33.30
C GLU A 29 6.64 -15.24 -34.25
N SER A 30 5.73 -15.08 -35.20
CA SER A 30 5.41 -16.07 -36.24
C SER A 30 6.51 -16.24 -37.30
N SER A 31 7.61 -15.49 -37.21
CA SER A 31 8.73 -15.52 -38.17
C SER A 31 9.81 -16.54 -37.83
N ILE A 32 9.84 -17.04 -36.59
CA ILE A 32 10.76 -18.09 -36.15
C ILE A 32 9.85 -19.16 -35.61
N ASP A 33 9.92 -20.36 -36.16
CA ASP A 33 9.05 -21.45 -35.77
C ASP A 33 9.49 -22.00 -34.40
N LEU A 34 9.37 -21.15 -33.36
CA LEU A 34 9.67 -21.44 -31.96
C LEU A 34 8.84 -22.63 -31.47
N ARG A 35 7.74 -22.96 -32.16
CA ARG A 35 6.99 -24.20 -31.97
C ARG A 35 7.82 -25.44 -32.30
N GLN A 36 8.65 -25.39 -33.35
CA GLN A 36 9.58 -26.45 -33.72
C GLN A 36 10.74 -26.59 -32.73
N LEU A 37 11.12 -25.51 -32.04
CA LEU A 37 12.17 -25.48 -31.01
C LEU A 37 11.64 -25.79 -29.59
N THR A 38 10.41 -26.31 -29.51
CA THR A 38 9.79 -26.73 -28.26
C THR A 38 9.30 -28.16 -28.33
N SER A 39 9.71 -28.96 -27.35
CA SER A 39 9.27 -30.34 -27.19
C SER A 39 8.31 -30.45 -26.00
N LYS A 40 7.20 -31.17 -26.21
CA LYS A 40 6.22 -31.41 -25.14
C LYS A 40 6.45 -32.80 -24.58
N LYS A 41 6.77 -32.87 -23.29
CA LYS A 41 6.82 -34.13 -22.53
C LYS A 41 5.76 -34.06 -21.43
N GLY A 42 4.63 -34.74 -21.64
CA GLY A 42 3.46 -34.66 -20.75
C GLY A 42 2.81 -33.27 -20.79
N ASN A 43 2.58 -32.65 -19.62
CA ASN A 43 2.02 -31.30 -19.52
C ASN A 43 3.07 -30.18 -19.52
N THR A 44 4.35 -30.54 -19.63
CA THR A 44 5.47 -29.60 -19.56
C THR A 44 6.07 -29.40 -20.94
N VAL A 45 6.28 -28.14 -21.30
CA VAL A 45 6.93 -27.74 -22.55
C VAL A 45 8.36 -27.33 -22.25
N TYR A 46 9.27 -27.99 -22.96
CA TYR A 46 10.70 -27.79 -22.93
C TYR A 46 11.12 -27.04 -24.18
N VAL A 47 12.18 -26.26 -24.05
CA VAL A 47 12.72 -25.43 -25.13
C VAL A 47 14.17 -25.84 -25.39
N ASP A 48 14.50 -26.04 -26.66
CA ASP A 48 15.85 -26.36 -27.11
C ASP A 48 16.79 -25.16 -26.95
N VAL A 49 18.10 -25.41 -26.93
CA VAL A 49 19.11 -24.38 -26.67
C VAL A 49 18.99 -23.19 -27.62
N ASP A 50 18.69 -23.44 -28.89
CA ASP A 50 18.46 -22.39 -29.89
C ASP A 50 17.20 -21.57 -29.60
N GLY A 51 16.09 -22.24 -29.24
CA GLY A 51 14.85 -21.58 -28.84
C GLY A 51 15.05 -20.72 -27.59
N GLN A 52 15.83 -21.20 -26.61
CA GLN A 52 16.18 -20.43 -25.42
C GLN A 52 16.95 -19.16 -25.77
N LYS A 53 17.91 -19.22 -26.70
CA LYS A 53 18.72 -18.08 -27.12
C LYS A 53 17.88 -17.03 -27.85
N VAL A 54 16.99 -17.47 -28.74
CA VAL A 54 16.04 -16.59 -29.45
C VAL A 54 15.13 -15.89 -28.45
N ILE A 55 14.46 -16.63 -27.56
CA ILE A 55 13.54 -16.08 -26.56
C ILE A 55 14.27 -15.07 -25.67
N LYS A 56 15.44 -15.43 -25.14
CA LYS A 56 16.26 -14.52 -24.32
C LYS A 56 16.56 -13.24 -25.09
N SER A 57 17.10 -13.33 -26.30
CA SER A 57 17.45 -12.16 -27.10
C SER A 57 16.24 -11.26 -27.38
N ALA A 58 15.06 -11.84 -27.58
CA ALA A 58 13.85 -11.11 -27.91
C ALA A 58 13.29 -10.30 -26.72
N PHE A 59 13.68 -10.62 -25.49
CA PHE A 59 13.40 -9.83 -24.28
C PHE A 59 14.55 -8.87 -23.91
N PHE A 60 15.82 -9.26 -24.15
CA PHE A 60 16.98 -8.41 -23.87
C PHE A 60 17.21 -7.31 -24.91
N ASN A 61 16.74 -7.48 -26.14
CA ASN A 61 16.75 -6.44 -27.17
C ASN A 61 15.75 -5.35 -26.77
N LYS A 62 16.23 -4.33 -26.04
CA LYS A 62 15.52 -3.14 -25.54
C LYS A 62 14.91 -2.25 -26.65
N THR A 63 14.61 -2.78 -27.81
CA THR A 63 13.96 -2.06 -28.90
C THR A 63 12.45 -2.28 -28.81
N SER A 64 11.77 -1.31 -28.19
CA SER A 64 10.47 -0.74 -28.66
C SER A 64 9.47 -0.35 -27.55
N THR A 65 9.96 0.22 -26.46
CA THR A 65 9.21 1.29 -25.77
C THR A 65 9.97 2.61 -25.77
N LYS A 66 11.31 2.58 -25.74
CA LYS A 66 12.13 3.81 -25.77
C LYS A 66 12.05 4.59 -27.09
N LYS A 67 11.86 3.94 -28.24
CA LYS A 67 11.63 4.63 -29.54
C LYS A 67 10.27 5.36 -29.61
N ARG A 68 9.29 4.97 -28.79
CA ARG A 68 8.02 5.71 -28.64
C ARG A 68 8.17 6.89 -27.67
N GLN A 69 9.10 6.81 -26.74
CA GLN A 69 9.36 7.85 -25.73
C GLN A 69 10.41 8.88 -26.19
N GLN A 70 11.25 8.60 -27.19
CA GLN A 70 12.27 9.55 -27.67
C GLN A 70 11.71 10.73 -28.49
N LYS A 71 10.42 10.74 -28.85
CA LYS A 71 9.76 11.95 -29.39
C LYS A 71 9.27 12.93 -28.30
N LEU A 72 9.56 12.67 -27.02
CA LEU A 72 9.14 13.50 -25.88
C LEU A 72 10.30 14.22 -25.19
N PHE A 73 11.39 14.46 -25.91
CA PHE A 73 12.35 15.52 -25.59
C PHE A 73 12.30 16.55 -26.72
N VAL A 74 11.13 17.14 -26.93
CA VAL A 74 11.04 18.43 -27.61
C VAL A 74 11.21 19.45 -26.49
N ASP A 75 12.25 20.25 -26.63
CA ASP A 75 12.59 21.40 -25.81
C ASP A 75 11.32 22.24 -25.51
N ASP A 76 11.01 22.46 -24.23
CA ASP A 76 9.81 23.15 -23.71
C ASP A 76 9.80 24.68 -24.02
N ASN A 77 10.46 25.13 -25.09
CA ASN A 77 10.56 26.54 -25.45
C ASN A 77 10.26 26.83 -26.91
N VAL A 78 9.24 26.18 -27.47
CA VAL A 78 8.61 26.67 -28.70
C VAL A 78 7.13 26.84 -28.45
N ASN A 79 6.75 28.09 -28.18
CA ASN A 79 5.39 28.60 -28.36
C ASN A 79 4.94 28.29 -29.79
N ASN A 80 4.34 27.12 -30.01
CA ASN A 80 3.64 26.80 -31.24
C ASN A 80 2.23 26.35 -30.87
N SER A 81 1.31 27.30 -30.97
CA SER A 81 -0.11 27.13 -31.32
C SER A 81 -0.57 25.67 -31.35
N VAL A 82 -1.09 25.17 -30.23
CA VAL A 82 -1.88 23.94 -30.15
C VAL A 82 -3.34 24.38 -30.08
N ASP A 83 -3.93 24.70 -31.24
CA ASP A 83 -5.34 25.15 -31.33
C ASP A 83 -6.23 24.26 -32.20
N ASP A 84 -5.78 23.06 -32.61
CA ASP A 84 -6.56 22.24 -33.56
C ASP A 84 -6.95 20.84 -33.05
N ASN A 85 -6.99 20.62 -31.73
CA ASN A 85 -7.66 19.43 -31.20
C ASN A 85 -8.40 19.71 -29.86
N PRO A 86 -9.67 20.15 -29.90
CA PRO A 86 -10.41 20.55 -28.71
C PRO A 86 -10.62 19.39 -27.71
N GLU A 87 -10.82 18.15 -28.19
CA GLU A 87 -11.00 16.97 -27.32
C GLU A 87 -9.73 16.65 -26.50
N GLY A 88 -8.55 16.80 -27.11
CA GLY A 88 -7.28 16.59 -26.41
C GLY A 88 -7.03 17.65 -25.32
N ASN A 89 -7.46 18.89 -25.57
CA ASN A 89 -7.31 19.97 -24.60
C ASN A 89 -8.24 19.78 -23.38
N GLU A 90 -9.47 19.29 -23.58
CA GLU A 90 -10.39 18.97 -22.48
C GLU A 90 -9.89 17.82 -21.61
N GLU A 91 -9.37 16.75 -22.20
CA GLU A 91 -8.79 15.62 -21.45
C GLU A 91 -7.56 16.08 -20.63
N ILE A 92 -6.70 16.91 -21.22
CA ILE A 92 -5.54 17.48 -20.53
C ILE A 92 -5.98 18.39 -19.37
N LEU A 93 -7.03 19.20 -19.54
CA LEU A 93 -7.57 20.04 -18.47
C LEU A 93 -8.17 19.22 -17.34
N PHE A 94 -8.94 18.17 -17.66
CA PHE A 94 -9.50 17.25 -16.67
C PHE A 94 -8.39 16.56 -15.86
N LEU A 95 -7.37 16.03 -16.53
CA LEU A 95 -6.24 15.39 -15.86
C LEU A 95 -5.47 16.38 -14.98
N ARG A 96 -5.27 17.63 -15.42
CA ARG A 96 -4.65 18.68 -14.61
C ARG A 96 -5.46 19.00 -13.35
N ASN A 97 -6.78 19.08 -13.47
CA ASN A 97 -7.66 19.32 -12.33
C ASN A 97 -7.61 18.16 -11.34
N LEU A 98 -7.69 16.91 -11.81
CA LEU A 98 -7.58 15.73 -10.95
C LEU A 98 -6.23 15.67 -10.23
N VAL A 99 -5.13 15.98 -10.92
CA VAL A 99 -3.81 16.06 -10.29
C VAL A 99 -3.77 17.18 -9.23
N SER A 100 -4.41 18.31 -9.50
CA SER A 100 -4.47 19.44 -8.56
C SER A 100 -5.28 19.10 -7.31
N GLU A 101 -6.41 18.42 -7.46
CA GLU A 101 -7.24 17.91 -6.37
C GLU A 101 -6.45 16.91 -5.51
N LEU A 102 -5.83 15.90 -6.12
CA LEU A 102 -5.00 14.92 -5.43
C LEU A 102 -3.82 15.57 -4.68
N GLN A 103 -3.22 16.60 -5.26
CA GLN A 103 -2.17 17.37 -4.59
C GLN A 103 -2.68 18.15 -3.39
N SER A 104 -3.90 18.70 -3.47
CA SER A 104 -4.54 19.41 -2.36
C SER A 104 -4.89 18.46 -1.22
N GLU A 105 -5.48 17.31 -1.53
CA GLU A 105 -5.81 16.25 -0.56
C GLU A 105 -4.54 15.75 0.14
N LYS A 106 -3.46 15.50 -0.61
CA LYS A 106 -2.17 15.14 -0.03
C LYS A 106 -1.66 16.21 0.94
N LYS A 107 -1.75 17.49 0.59
CA LYS A 107 -1.32 18.58 1.49
C LYS A 107 -2.15 18.60 2.78
N ASP A 108 -3.45 18.36 2.69
CA ASP A 108 -4.32 18.36 3.87
C ASP A 108 -4.09 17.13 4.77
N LEU A 109 -3.86 15.95 4.18
CA LEU A 109 -3.42 14.77 4.92
C LEU A 109 -2.09 15.00 5.65
N HIS A 110 -1.13 15.68 5.01
CA HIS A 110 0.13 16.05 5.66
C HIS A 110 -0.10 17.00 6.85
N LYS A 111 -0.96 18.01 6.71
CA LYS A 111 -1.30 18.91 7.84
C LYS A 111 -1.95 18.17 8.99
N LEU A 112 -2.88 17.25 8.71
CA LEU A 112 -3.58 16.47 9.73
C LEU A 112 -2.60 15.55 10.48
N LEU A 113 -1.67 14.93 9.74
CA LEU A 113 -0.62 14.11 10.32
C LEU A 113 0.29 14.93 11.25
N ASP A 114 0.71 16.12 10.81
CA ASP A 114 1.52 17.03 11.63
C ASP A 114 0.77 17.47 12.89
N GLN A 115 -0.52 17.76 12.80
CA GLN A 115 -1.37 18.08 13.94
C GLN A 115 -1.44 16.92 14.93
N GLN A 116 -1.66 15.70 14.46
CA GLN A 116 -1.70 14.51 15.29
C GLN A 116 -0.37 14.26 16.01
N GLN A 117 0.76 14.46 15.32
CA GLN A 117 2.09 14.34 15.93
C GLN A 117 2.31 15.39 17.04
N ARG A 118 1.87 16.63 16.83
CA ARG A 118 1.96 17.69 17.85
C ARG A 118 1.12 17.38 19.09
N LEU A 119 -0.11 16.94 18.90
CA LEU A 119 -0.99 16.54 20.01
C LEU A 119 -0.40 15.37 20.79
N ALA A 120 0.09 14.33 20.10
CA ALA A 120 0.73 13.19 20.75
C ALA A 120 1.96 13.60 21.60
N LEU A 121 2.71 14.61 21.17
CA LEU A 121 3.82 15.16 21.96
C LEU A 121 3.34 15.95 23.19
N GLN A 122 2.23 16.68 23.08
CA GLN A 122 1.63 17.39 24.23
C GLN A 122 1.08 16.40 25.25
N ASP A 123 0.33 15.39 24.80
CA ASP A 123 -0.22 14.34 25.65
C ASP A 123 0.90 13.58 26.38
N LYS A 124 2.01 13.30 25.69
CA LYS A 124 3.18 12.65 26.31
C LYS A 124 3.77 13.50 27.44
N LYS A 125 3.93 14.81 27.24
CA LYS A 125 4.46 15.72 28.27
C LYS A 125 3.54 15.77 29.50
N LEU A 126 2.25 15.94 29.28
CA LEU A 126 1.26 15.97 30.36
C LEU A 126 1.24 14.65 31.15
N LEU A 127 1.35 13.51 30.46
CA LEU A 127 1.45 12.20 31.12
C LEU A 127 2.75 12.03 31.92
N GLU A 128 3.84 12.68 31.51
CA GLU A 128 5.12 12.67 32.22
C GLU A 128 5.02 13.51 33.50
N GLU A 129 4.44 14.72 33.40
CA GLU A 129 4.15 15.60 34.54
C GLU A 129 3.27 14.89 35.59
N TYR A 130 2.16 14.25 35.18
CA TYR A 130 1.32 13.51 36.12
C TYR A 130 2.05 12.31 36.76
N LYS A 131 2.95 11.64 36.04
CA LYS A 131 3.76 10.55 36.62
C LYS A 131 4.73 11.07 37.67
N GLU A 132 5.34 12.23 37.42
CA GLU A 132 6.23 12.90 38.36
C GLU A 132 5.47 13.38 39.60
N GLU A 133 4.32 14.05 39.44
CA GLU A 133 3.46 14.48 40.55
C GLU A 133 3.01 13.28 41.40
N ILE A 134 2.58 12.18 40.76
CA ILE A 134 2.25 10.94 41.49
C ILE A 134 3.46 10.40 42.26
N LYS A 135 4.67 10.48 41.69
CA LYS A 135 5.90 10.01 42.35
C LYS A 135 6.28 10.91 43.52
N GLU A 136 6.15 12.22 43.39
CA GLU A 136 6.36 13.18 44.47
C GLU A 136 5.34 12.97 45.58
N LEU A 137 4.04 12.92 45.26
CA LEU A 137 2.97 12.66 46.23
C LEU A 137 3.19 11.32 46.95
N LYS A 138 3.63 10.27 46.25
CA LYS A 138 4.00 8.99 46.87
C LYS A 138 5.22 9.09 47.79
N SER A 139 6.17 9.97 47.49
CA SER A 139 7.37 10.17 48.32
C SER A 139 7.06 11.02 49.55
N LEU A 140 6.16 11.99 49.40
CA LEU A 140 5.67 12.87 50.47
C LEU A 140 4.72 12.13 51.41
N MET A 141 3.95 11.19 50.87
CA MET A 141 3.17 10.22 51.64
C MET A 141 4.12 9.17 52.24
N VAL A 142 4.78 9.52 53.35
CA VAL A 142 5.48 8.56 54.22
C VAL A 142 4.55 7.36 54.48
N PRO A 143 5.04 6.10 54.44
CA PRO A 143 4.19 4.96 54.72
C PRO A 143 3.63 5.10 56.13
N VAL A 144 2.34 5.41 56.23
CA VAL A 144 1.59 5.18 57.46
C VAL A 144 1.79 3.70 57.78
N ARG A 145 2.49 3.49 58.90
CA ARG A 145 3.02 2.26 59.45
C ARG A 145 2.34 1.01 58.90
N LYS A 146 3.12 0.20 58.18
CA LYS A 146 2.92 -1.25 58.17
C LYS A 146 3.23 -1.67 59.60
N ASP A 147 2.21 -1.81 60.43
CA ASP A 147 2.13 -2.70 61.59
C ASP A 147 0.87 -2.31 62.35
N ASP A 148 -0.18 -3.11 62.10
CA ASP A 148 -1.28 -3.50 63.00
C ASP A 148 -2.68 -3.43 62.37
N LYS A 149 -3.11 -4.62 61.91
CA LYS A 149 -4.44 -5.24 62.08
C LYS A 149 -5.70 -4.37 61.82
N ASP A 150 -6.32 -4.67 60.68
CA ASP A 150 -7.77 -4.69 60.37
C ASP A 150 -8.62 -3.40 60.19
N PRO A 151 -9.66 -3.45 59.32
CA PRO A 151 -10.23 -2.28 58.66
C PRO A 151 -11.36 -1.65 59.49
N MET A 152 -11.15 -0.42 59.97
CA MET A 152 -12.23 0.35 60.59
C MET A 152 -13.11 0.99 59.52
N VAL A 153 -14.14 0.23 59.12
CA VAL A 153 -15.32 0.70 58.39
C VAL A 153 -15.90 1.92 59.11
N ARG A 154 -15.75 3.11 58.52
CA ARG A 154 -16.63 4.25 58.80
C ARG A 154 -17.55 4.45 57.60
N LYS A 155 -18.73 3.88 57.76
CA LYS A 155 -19.87 3.86 56.86
C LYS A 155 -20.44 5.27 56.74
N SER A 156 -20.11 5.99 55.69
CA SER A 156 -20.91 7.13 55.22
C SER A 156 -21.97 6.59 54.27
N LYS A 157 -23.18 6.37 54.80
CA LYS A 157 -24.39 6.33 53.98
C LYS A 157 -24.48 7.69 53.31
N ASP A 158 -24.58 7.71 51.98
CA ASP A 158 -25.17 8.77 51.14
C ASP A 158 -24.57 8.74 49.72
N ILE A 159 -24.75 7.64 48.97
CA ILE A 159 -24.54 7.66 47.50
C ILE A 159 -25.40 6.66 46.70
N ASP A 160 -26.33 5.94 47.32
CA ASP A 160 -27.09 4.89 46.62
C ASP A 160 -28.34 5.38 45.87
N ASN A 161 -28.62 6.69 45.82
CA ASN A 161 -29.81 7.25 45.14
C ASN A 161 -29.51 8.06 43.85
N THR A 162 -28.40 7.82 43.15
CA THR A 162 -28.18 8.47 41.83
C THR A 162 -27.59 7.58 40.76
N LYS A 163 -27.54 6.26 41.01
CA LYS A 163 -27.14 5.27 40.00
C LYS A 163 -28.31 4.70 39.19
N GLU A 164 -29.54 5.15 39.38
CA GLU A 164 -30.72 4.61 38.67
C GLU A 164 -31.22 5.44 37.47
N GLU A 165 -30.66 6.62 37.15
CA GLU A 165 -31.33 7.54 36.19
C GLU A 165 -30.60 7.91 34.88
N LEU A 166 -29.56 7.20 34.44
CA LEU A 166 -28.95 7.48 33.10
C LEU A 166 -28.80 6.27 32.18
N HIS A 167 -29.40 5.13 32.50
CA HIS A 167 -29.42 3.95 31.62
C HIS A 167 -30.53 3.99 30.57
N THR A 168 -30.96 5.15 30.11
CA THR A 168 -31.95 5.24 29.02
C THR A 168 -31.65 6.44 28.12
N LYS A 169 -30.72 6.28 27.17
CA LYS A 169 -30.73 7.02 25.90
C LYS A 169 -29.77 6.39 24.89
N ASN A 170 -30.38 5.62 23.99
CA ASN A 170 -30.03 5.43 22.58
C ASN A 170 -28.63 4.87 22.25
N LYS A 171 -28.48 3.54 22.37
CA LYS A 171 -27.45 2.79 21.61
C LYS A 171 -28.13 2.03 20.47
N LYS A 172 -28.45 2.73 19.37
CA LYS A 172 -28.76 2.10 18.08
C LYS A 172 -27.44 1.84 17.36
N TRP A 173 -26.82 0.70 17.66
CA TRP A 173 -25.70 0.17 16.89
C TRP A 173 -26.25 -0.63 15.70
N TRP A 174 -25.72 -0.35 14.52
CA TRP A 174 -26.13 -0.94 13.25
C TRP A 174 -25.95 -2.46 13.25
N HIS A 175 -27.02 -3.22 13.00
CA HIS A 175 -26.92 -4.65 12.69
C HIS A 175 -26.78 -4.82 11.18
N PHE A 176 -25.55 -4.88 10.68
CA PHE A 176 -25.28 -5.29 9.31
C PHE A 176 -25.51 -6.81 9.16
N GLY A 177 -26.53 -7.16 8.38
CA GLY A 177 -26.56 -8.28 7.44
C GLY A 177 -26.17 -9.68 7.95
N ARG A 178 -27.19 -10.52 8.15
CA ARG A 178 -27.04 -11.98 7.96
C ARG A 178 -28.30 -12.53 7.26
N ASN A 179 -28.35 -12.32 5.95
CA ASN A 179 -28.98 -13.30 5.06
C ASN A 179 -27.91 -14.35 4.73
N VAL A 180 -28.22 -15.63 4.90
CA VAL A 180 -27.92 -16.77 4.03
C VAL A 180 -28.31 -18.05 4.79
N LYS A 181 -29.51 -18.58 4.53
CA LYS A 181 -29.73 -19.89 3.88
C LYS A 181 -31.22 -20.17 3.71
#